data_AF-A0A3C0L8X6-F1
#
_entry.id   AF-A0A3C0L8X6-F1
#
_cell.length_a   1.000
_cell.length_b   1.000
_cell.length_c   1.000
_cell.angle_alpha   90.00
_cell.angle_beta   90.00
_cell.angle_gamma   90.00
#
_symmetry.space_group_name_H-M   'P 1'
#
loop_
_entity.id
_entity.type
_entity.pdbx_description
1 polymer ?
#
loop_
_entity_poly.entity_id
_entity_poly.type
_entity_poly.pdbx_seq_one_letter_code
_entity_poly.pdbx_strand_id
1 'polypeptide(L)'
;MPTLKNFLNILEKTYVIELLQPHFENQRKAVRKNRKIYFLDTGFRNACKGLVNLPHNPNEIGHLVENMTFNILKKVNSYLFRESMRFFFYRTYDGAEIDFVLKRGNEIFPNAVISSTTQGRPSPLKGEGEEDWIPAFGNNRRRNGPLYYISILTC
;
A
#
# COMPACT_ATOMS: atom_id res chain seq x y z
N MET A 1 -15.76 9.95 26.94
CA MET A 1 -14.59 9.13 26.51
C MET A 1 -14.30 9.45 25.05
N PRO A 2 -13.10 9.97 24.70
CA PRO A 2 -12.73 10.11 23.30
C PRO A 2 -12.71 8.72 22.67
N THR A 3 -13.39 8.55 21.53
CA THR A 3 -13.41 7.27 20.82
C THR A 3 -12.07 7.02 20.15
N LEU A 4 -11.68 5.76 19.93
CA LEU A 4 -10.46 5.39 19.19
C LEU A 4 -10.30 6.17 17.88
N LYS A 5 -11.42 6.41 17.19
CA LYS A 5 -11.48 7.21 15.96
C LYS A 5 -11.02 8.66 16.16
N ASN A 6 -11.33 9.28 17.30
CA ASN A 6 -10.88 10.62 17.61
C ASN A 6 -9.36 10.67 17.81
N PHE A 7 -8.78 9.67 18.50
CA PHE A 7 -7.33 9.59 18.66
C PHE A 7 -6.62 9.37 17.32
N LEU A 8 -7.10 8.45 16.49
CA LEU A 8 -6.54 8.25 15.15
C LEU A 8 -6.61 9.51 14.29
N ASN A 9 -7.72 10.26 14.35
CA ASN A 9 -7.88 11.53 13.64
C ASN A 9 -6.91 12.60 14.15
N ILE A 10 -6.65 12.66 15.46
CA ILE A 10 -5.63 13.57 16.01
C ILE A 10 -4.25 13.17 15.49
N LEU A 11 -3.87 11.89 15.59
CA LEU A 11 -2.56 11.40 15.14
C LEU A 11 -2.33 11.62 13.64
N GLU A 12 -3.36 11.48 12.82
CA GLU A 12 -3.32 11.76 11.39
C GLU A 12 -3.10 13.26 11.13
N LYS A 13 -3.83 14.13 11.85
CA LYS A 13 -3.68 15.60 11.74
C LYS A 13 -2.36 16.13 12.29
N THR A 14 -1.72 15.42 13.20
CA THR A 14 -0.40 15.76 13.75
C THR A 14 0.75 15.13 12.96
N TYR A 15 0.48 14.52 11.79
CA TYR A 15 1.50 13.89 10.95
C TYR A 15 2.31 12.79 11.65
N VAL A 16 1.69 12.09 12.62
CA VAL A 16 2.32 10.94 13.28
C VAL A 16 2.06 9.67 12.49
N ILE A 17 0.82 9.52 12.03
CA ILE A 17 0.36 8.38 11.24
C ILE A 17 -0.31 8.84 9.95
N GLU A 18 -0.46 7.92 9.01
CA GLU A 18 -1.27 8.06 7.83
C GLU A 18 -2.19 6.86 7.68
N LEU A 19 -3.44 7.13 7.28
CA LEU A 19 -4.46 6.10 7.11
C LEU A 19 -4.63 5.78 5.61
N LEU A 20 -4.05 4.67 5.18
CA LEU A 20 -4.20 4.19 3.81
C LEU A 20 -5.59 3.59 3.60
N GLN A 21 -6.29 4.09 2.59
CA GLN A 21 -7.65 3.66 2.28
C GLN A 21 -7.64 2.43 1.38
N PRO A 22 -8.62 1.52 1.54
CA PRO A 22 -8.77 0.42 0.62
C PRO A 22 -9.27 0.91 -0.74
N HIS A 23 -8.77 0.30 -1.80
CA HIS A 23 -9.25 0.50 -3.15
C HIS A 23 -10.61 -0.19 -3.33
N PHE A 24 -11.65 0.60 -3.61
CA PHE A 24 -12.97 0.08 -3.98
C PHE A 24 -13.54 0.89 -5.14
N GLU A 25 -14.26 0.19 -6.02
CA GLU A 25 -15.01 0.78 -7.12
C GLU A 25 -16.05 1.81 -6.61
N ASN A 26 -16.69 1.50 -5.47
CA ASN A 26 -17.60 2.43 -4.81
C ASN A 26 -16.92 3.10 -3.61
N GLN A 27 -16.47 4.34 -3.81
CA GLN A 27 -15.80 5.15 -2.78
C GLN A 27 -16.65 5.31 -1.50
N ARG A 28 -17.98 5.32 -1.58
CA ARG A 28 -18.86 5.40 -0.38
C ARG A 28 -18.78 4.14 0.48
N LYS A 29 -18.52 2.99 -0.13
CA LYS A 29 -18.29 1.72 0.61
C LYS A 29 -16.90 1.67 1.24
N ALA A 30 -15.90 2.31 0.62
CA ALA A 30 -14.53 2.41 1.14
C ALA A 30 -14.48 3.13 2.51
N VAL A 31 -15.28 4.18 2.68
CA VAL A 31 -15.32 4.99 3.92
C VAL A 31 -15.67 4.16 5.16
N ARG A 32 -16.42 3.06 5.00
CA ARG A 32 -16.86 2.18 6.10
C ARG A 32 -15.89 1.03 6.40
N LYS A 33 -14.83 0.86 5.62
CA LYS A 33 -13.90 -0.27 5.75
C LYS A 33 -12.66 0.12 6.54
N ASN A 34 -12.02 -0.89 7.15
CA ASN A 34 -10.79 -0.70 7.91
C ASN A 34 -9.70 -0.13 6.99
N ARG A 35 -9.00 0.88 7.50
CA ARG A 35 -7.84 1.51 6.86
C ARG A 35 -6.57 0.86 7.39
N LYS A 36 -5.52 0.75 6.57
CA LYS A 36 -4.19 0.39 7.05
C LYS A 36 -3.56 1.63 7.69
N ILE A 37 -2.84 1.45 8.80
CA ILE A 37 -2.18 2.53 9.53
C ILE A 37 -0.69 2.42 9.26
N TYR A 38 -0.10 3.49 8.74
CA TYR A 38 1.34 3.61 8.57
C TYR A 38 1.86 4.75 9.43
N PHE A 39 3.04 4.56 10.02
CA PHE A 39 3.75 5.61 10.74
C PHE A 39 4.66 6.36 9.78
N LEU A 40 4.60 7.69 9.83
CA LEU A 40 5.48 8.54 9.03
C LEU A 40 6.95 8.45 9.48
N ASP A 41 7.17 8.02 10.72
CA ASP A 41 8.48 7.72 11.30
C ASP A 41 8.51 6.28 11.85
N THR A 42 9.38 5.45 11.27
CA THR A 42 9.60 4.06 11.71
C THR A 42 10.30 3.98 13.08
N GLY A 43 11.11 4.98 13.43
CA GLY A 43 11.72 5.11 14.76
C GLY A 43 10.67 5.36 15.83
N PHE A 44 9.70 6.25 15.58
CA PHE A 44 8.58 6.47 16.49
C PHE A 44 7.73 5.21 16.66
N ARG A 45 7.41 4.52 15.54
CA ARG A 45 6.73 3.21 15.55
C ARG A 45 7.47 2.20 16.43
N ASN A 46 8.79 2.11 16.28
CA ASN A 46 9.61 1.18 17.05
C ASN A 46 9.66 1.56 18.53
N ALA A 47 9.80 2.84 18.86
CA ALA A 47 9.75 3.34 20.23
C ALA A 47 8.42 3.02 20.91
N CYS A 48 7.28 3.22 20.24
CA CYS A 48 5.96 2.85 20.77
C CYS A 48 5.82 1.34 21.02
N LYS A 49 6.54 0.50 20.28
CA LYS A 49 6.57 -0.96 20.47
C LYS A 49 7.66 -1.45 21.43
N GLY A 50 8.49 -0.55 21.97
CA GLY A 50 9.66 -0.92 22.78
C GLY A 50 10.75 -1.67 21.99
N LEU A 51 10.76 -1.55 20.66
CA LEU A 51 11.73 -2.19 19.79
C LEU A 51 13.00 -1.34 19.71
N VAL A 52 14.00 -1.69 20.50
CA VAL A 52 15.33 -1.05 20.49
C VAL A 52 16.29 -1.74 19.51
N ASN A 53 16.06 -3.03 19.24
CA ASN A 53 16.83 -3.86 18.32
C ASN A 53 15.96 -4.35 17.16
N LEU A 54 16.60 -4.88 16.11
CA LEU A 54 15.86 -5.53 15.02
C LEU A 54 14.96 -6.66 15.56
N PRO A 55 13.67 -6.67 15.20
CA PRO A 55 12.77 -7.74 15.62
C PRO A 55 13.22 -9.07 15.02
N HIS A 56 13.18 -10.13 15.81
CA HIS A 56 13.52 -11.49 15.33
C HIS A 56 12.34 -12.17 14.62
N ASN A 57 11.12 -11.66 14.81
CA ASN A 57 9.92 -12.20 14.18
C ASN A 57 9.84 -11.75 12.70
N PRO A 58 9.82 -12.69 11.73
CA PRO A 58 9.73 -12.36 10.31
C PRO A 58 8.52 -11.50 9.95
N ASN A 59 7.37 -11.71 10.58
CA ASN A 59 6.16 -10.92 10.34
C ASN A 59 6.34 -9.46 10.77
N GLU A 60 7.06 -9.24 11.87
CA GLU A 60 7.36 -7.89 12.35
C GLU A 60 8.35 -7.15 11.45
N ILE A 61 9.30 -7.88 10.88
CA ILE A 61 10.20 -7.36 9.84
C ILE A 61 9.38 -7.00 8.59
N GLY A 62 8.48 -7.87 8.15
CA GLY A 62 7.58 -7.62 7.02
C GLY A 62 6.79 -6.32 7.19
N HIS A 63 6.12 -6.15 8.34
CA HIS A 63 5.38 -4.91 8.62
C HIS A 63 6.27 -3.67 8.72
N LEU A 64 7.49 -3.81 9.22
CA LEU A 64 8.45 -2.69 9.28
C LEU A 64 8.88 -2.28 7.87
N VAL A 65 9.19 -3.25 7.00
CA VAL A 65 9.57 -3.01 5.61
C VAL A 65 8.40 -2.43 4.82
N GLU A 66 7.19 -2.96 4.98
CA GLU A 66 5.97 -2.40 4.36
C GLU A 66 5.79 -0.92 4.73
N ASN A 67 5.93 -0.57 6.01
CA ASN A 67 5.85 0.81 6.48
C ASN A 67 6.97 1.71 5.94
N MET A 68 8.19 1.18 5.87
CA MET A 68 9.33 1.89 5.28
C MET A 68 9.11 2.16 3.78
N THR A 69 8.61 1.16 3.05
CA THR A 69 8.25 1.28 1.64
C THR A 69 7.20 2.35 1.43
N PHE A 70 6.14 2.38 2.24
CA PHE A 70 5.13 3.43 2.16
C PHE A 70 5.74 4.83 2.29
N ASN A 71 6.64 5.02 3.27
CA ASN A 71 7.32 6.31 3.46
C ASN A 71 8.23 6.68 2.30
N ILE A 72 8.92 5.70 1.69
CA ILE A 72 9.73 5.92 0.49
C ILE A 72 8.84 6.31 -0.69
N LEU A 73 7.76 5.58 -0.94
CA LEU A 73 6.80 5.86 -2.01
C LEU A 73 6.21 7.27 -1.87
N LYS A 74 5.87 7.69 -0.65
CA LYS A 74 5.40 9.05 -0.37
C LYS A 74 6.45 10.11 -0.74
N LYS A 75 7.70 9.91 -0.34
CA LYS A 75 8.80 10.82 -0.71
C LYS A 75 8.96 10.88 -2.22
N VAL A 76 8.98 9.73 -2.89
CA VAL A 76 9.06 9.64 -4.35
C VAL A 76 7.89 10.38 -5.02
N ASN A 77 6.66 10.23 -4.52
CA ASN A 77 5.49 10.94 -5.04
C ASN A 77 5.61 12.45 -4.87
N SER A 78 6.11 12.92 -3.73
CA SER A 78 6.35 14.34 -3.49
C SER A 78 7.44 14.90 -4.44
N TYR A 79 8.60 14.25 -4.52
CA TYR A 79 9.73 14.73 -5.32
C TYR A 79 9.56 14.57 -6.83
N LEU A 80 9.13 13.39 -7.32
CA LEU A 80 9.08 13.08 -8.75
C LEU A 80 7.73 13.39 -9.38
N PHE A 81 6.65 13.18 -8.62
CA PHE A 81 5.28 13.22 -9.15
C PHE A 81 4.47 14.40 -8.64
N ARG A 82 5.06 15.31 -7.85
CA ARG A 82 4.41 16.52 -7.29
C ARG A 82 3.07 16.20 -6.62
N GLU A 83 3.05 15.11 -5.85
CA GLU A 83 1.86 14.63 -5.12
C GLU A 83 0.66 14.25 -6.01
N SER A 84 0.89 14.03 -7.31
CA SER A 84 -0.19 13.65 -8.24
C SER A 84 -0.66 12.20 -8.09
N MET A 85 0.07 11.35 -7.36
CA MET A 85 -0.32 9.97 -7.10
C MET A 85 -1.12 9.84 -5.81
N ARG A 86 -2.15 9.01 -5.83
CA ARG A 86 -2.90 8.56 -4.66
C ARG A 86 -2.59 7.09 -4.38
N PHE A 87 -2.39 6.76 -3.11
CA PHE A 87 -2.09 5.41 -2.66
C PHE A 87 -3.33 4.73 -2.10
N PHE A 88 -3.49 3.45 -2.41
CA PHE A 88 -4.52 2.58 -1.86
C PHE A 88 -3.93 1.20 -1.56
N PHE A 89 -4.62 0.40 -0.75
CA PHE A 89 -4.33 -1.04 -0.66
C PHE A 89 -5.51 -1.83 -1.23
N TYR A 90 -5.30 -3.07 -1.68
CA TYR A 90 -6.38 -3.91 -2.16
C TYR A 90 -6.34 -5.28 -1.51
N ARG A 91 -7.52 -5.82 -1.19
CA ARG A 91 -7.69 -7.14 -0.60
C ARG A 91 -8.90 -7.82 -1.22
N THR A 92 -8.71 -9.04 -1.70
CA THR A 92 -9.81 -9.86 -2.21
C THR A 92 -10.55 -10.56 -1.06
N TYR A 93 -11.77 -11.03 -1.32
CA TYR A 93 -12.51 -11.85 -0.36
C TYR A 93 -11.78 -13.16 -0.05
N ASP A 94 -11.06 -13.70 -1.03
CA ASP A 94 -10.29 -14.95 -0.93
C ASP A 94 -8.96 -14.79 -0.17
N GLY A 95 -8.66 -13.59 0.32
CA GLY A 95 -7.51 -13.33 1.18
C GLY A 95 -6.22 -12.91 0.47
N ALA A 96 -6.23 -12.75 -0.85
CA ALA A 96 -5.08 -12.17 -1.57
C ALA A 96 -4.98 -10.67 -1.27
N GLU A 97 -3.77 -10.20 -0.98
CA GLU A 97 -3.49 -8.80 -0.62
C GLU A 97 -2.46 -8.15 -1.56
N ILE A 98 -2.79 -6.95 -1.98
CA ILE A 98 -1.89 -6.02 -2.66
C ILE A 98 -1.69 -4.85 -1.69
N ASP A 99 -0.45 -4.62 -1.29
CA ASP A 99 -0.14 -3.62 -0.26
C ASP A 99 -0.30 -2.19 -0.77
N PHE A 100 0.17 -1.93 -1.99
CA PHE A 100 0.11 -0.60 -2.59
C PHE A 100 -0.40 -0.64 -4.03
N VAL A 101 -1.42 0.16 -4.29
CA VAL A 101 -2.01 0.48 -5.60
C VAL A 101 -1.90 1.99 -5.77
N LEU A 102 -1.15 2.43 -6.79
CA LEU A 102 -0.98 3.85 -7.09
C LEU A 102 -1.94 4.28 -8.20
N LYS A 103 -2.64 5.39 -7.99
CA LYS A 103 -3.54 6.01 -8.97
C LYS A 103 -3.11 7.42 -9.31
N ARG A 104 -3.13 7.77 -10.59
CA ARG A 104 -3.03 9.15 -11.08
C ARG A 104 -4.37 9.54 -11.69
N GLY A 105 -5.12 10.41 -11.02
CA GLY A 105 -6.50 10.69 -11.42
C GLY A 105 -7.40 9.45 -11.26
N ASN A 106 -7.91 8.93 -12.39
CA ASN A 106 -8.69 7.69 -12.45
C ASN A 106 -7.88 6.48 -12.96
N GLU A 107 -6.69 6.70 -13.52
CA GLU A 107 -5.86 5.64 -14.07
C GLU A 107 -4.98 5.01 -13.00
N ILE A 108 -4.82 3.70 -13.07
CA ILE A 108 -3.91 2.95 -12.22
C ILE A 108 -2.55 2.96 -12.87
N PHE A 109 -1.53 3.29 -12.08
CA PHE A 109 -0.17 3.27 -12.56
C PHE A 109 0.31 1.80 -12.60
N PRO A 110 0.45 1.18 -13.79
CA PRO A 110 0.66 -0.27 -13.89
C PRO A 110 2.01 -0.70 -13.28
N ASN A 111 2.97 0.21 -13.25
CA ASN A 111 4.35 -0.02 -12.79
C ASN A 111 4.53 0.12 -11.28
N ALA A 112 3.46 0.23 -10.50
CA ALA A 112 3.55 0.58 -9.09
C ALA A 112 2.57 -0.24 -8.23
N VAL A 113 2.47 -1.53 -8.55
CA VAL A 113 1.83 -2.52 -7.69
C VAL A 113 2.93 -3.19 -6.88
N ILE A 114 2.85 -3.08 -5.55
CA ILE A 114 3.79 -3.72 -4.63
C ILE A 114 2.99 -4.66 -3.74
N SER A 115 3.43 -5.92 -3.66
CA SER A 115 2.89 -6.93 -2.75
C SER A 115 4.05 -7.66 -2.07
N SER A 116 3.95 -7.84 -0.76
CA SER A 116 4.87 -8.63 0.05
C SER A 116 4.55 -10.13 0.01
N THR A 117 3.37 -10.54 -0.45
CA THR A 117 2.88 -11.92 -0.32
C THR A 117 2.60 -12.57 -1.68
N THR A 118 3.37 -13.62 -2.00
CA THR A 118 3.21 -14.47 -3.21
C THR A 118 2.12 -15.54 -3.03
N GLN A 119 1.11 -15.33 -2.18
CA GLN A 119 0.03 -16.32 -2.00
C GLN A 119 -1.21 -15.92 -2.80
N GLY A 120 -1.38 -16.62 -3.94
CA GLY A 120 -2.51 -16.50 -4.85
C GLY A 120 -2.33 -15.42 -5.91
N ARG A 121 -2.67 -15.73 -7.16
CA ARG A 121 -2.82 -14.69 -8.18
C ARG A 121 -3.92 -13.73 -7.71
N PRO A 122 -3.65 -12.42 -7.52
CA PRO A 122 -4.72 -11.49 -7.21
C PRO A 122 -5.69 -11.49 -8.38
N SER A 123 -6.99 -11.66 -8.10
CA SER A 123 -8.02 -11.49 -9.13
C SER A 123 -8.03 -10.04 -9.61
N PRO A 124 -8.37 -9.79 -10.90
CA PRO A 124 -8.46 -8.43 -11.44
C PRO A 124 -9.37 -7.56 -10.56
N LEU A 125 -9.04 -6.27 -10.44
CA LEU A 125 -9.90 -5.35 -9.70
C LEU A 125 -11.28 -5.34 -10.34
N LYS A 126 -12.34 -5.52 -9.53
CA LYS A 126 -13.72 -5.44 -10.01
C LYS A 126 -13.97 -4.08 -10.66
N GLY A 127 -14.34 -4.09 -11.94
CA GLY A 127 -14.69 -2.90 -12.74
C GLY A 127 -13.69 -2.51 -13.84
N GLU A 128 -12.56 -3.20 -13.96
CA GLU A 128 -11.55 -2.92 -14.98
C GLU A 128 -11.20 -4.18 -15.79
N GLY A 129 -10.95 -4.03 -17.09
CA GLY A 129 -10.75 -5.14 -18.02
C GLY A 129 -9.50 -5.95 -17.66
N GLU A 130 -9.58 -7.27 -17.79
CA GLU A 130 -8.49 -8.21 -17.50
C GLU A 130 -7.18 -7.85 -18.26
N GLU A 131 -7.29 -7.18 -19.41
CA GLU A 131 -6.17 -6.72 -20.24
C GLU A 131 -5.42 -5.48 -19.71
N ASP A 132 -6.05 -4.66 -18.86
CA ASP A 132 -5.40 -3.50 -18.22
C ASP A 132 -4.51 -3.93 -17.03
N TRP A 133 -4.74 -5.14 -16.52
CA TRP A 133 -4.07 -5.71 -15.34
C TRP A 133 -3.00 -6.75 -15.68
N ILE A 134 -3.15 -7.52 -16.76
CA ILE A 134 -2.23 -8.62 -17.13
C ILE A 134 -1.13 -8.16 -18.10
N PRO A 135 -0.16 -7.34 -17.64
CA PRO A 135 1.21 -7.53 -18.13
C PRO A 135 2.22 -7.80 -17.03
N ALA A 136 1.82 -7.89 -15.75
CA ALA A 136 2.76 -8.03 -14.63
C ALA A 136 3.11 -9.48 -14.23
N PHE A 137 2.36 -10.49 -14.68
CA PHE A 137 2.55 -11.89 -14.27
C PHE A 137 2.92 -12.85 -15.39
N GLY A 138 3.08 -12.35 -16.62
CA GLY A 138 3.36 -13.16 -17.79
C GLY A 138 4.41 -12.49 -18.66
N ASN A 139 5.45 -13.25 -19.00
CA ASN A 139 6.53 -12.89 -19.91
C ASN A 139 5.95 -12.56 -21.31
N ASN A 140 5.43 -11.35 -21.50
CA ASN A 140 4.85 -10.95 -22.78
C ASN A 140 5.51 -9.69 -23.34
N ARG A 141 6.38 -9.95 -24.33
CA ARG A 141 7.22 -9.03 -25.12
C ARG A 141 6.42 -8.10 -26.05
N ARG A 142 5.28 -7.54 -25.63
CA ARG A 142 4.44 -6.70 -26.50
C ARG A 142 3.85 -5.49 -25.79
N ARG A 143 4.70 -4.59 -25.29
CA ARG A 143 4.45 -3.13 -25.16
C ARG A 143 5.78 -2.49 -24.76
N ASN A 144 6.29 -1.57 -25.59
CA ASN A 144 7.63 -0.97 -25.50
C ASN A 144 7.73 0.01 -24.32
N GLY A 145 7.92 -0.51 -23.12
CA GLY A 145 8.39 0.23 -21.95
C GLY A 145 8.75 -0.74 -20.84
N PRO A 146 9.86 -0.55 -20.11
CA PRO A 146 10.22 -1.44 -19.02
C PRO A 146 9.17 -1.33 -17.90
N LEU A 147 8.40 -2.40 -17.71
CA LEU A 147 7.48 -2.57 -16.59
C LEU A 147 8.32 -2.97 -15.37
N TYR A 148 8.54 -2.04 -14.45
CA TYR A 148 9.28 -2.32 -13.21
C TYR A 148 8.29 -2.80 -12.14
N TYR A 149 8.15 -4.11 -11.98
CA TYR A 149 7.51 -4.71 -10.82
C TYR A 149 8.50 -4.68 -9.66
N ILE A 150 8.23 -3.89 -8.62
CA ILE A 150 9.02 -3.92 -7.38
C ILE A 150 8.32 -4.88 -6.43
N SER A 151 8.49 -6.19 -6.65
CA SER A 151 8.25 -7.18 -5.60
C SER A 151 9.25 -6.95 -4.49
N ILE A 152 8.80 -6.38 -3.38
CA ILE A 152 9.56 -6.42 -2.14
C ILE A 152 9.29 -7.81 -1.57
N LEU A 153 10.13 -8.76 -1.96
CA LEU A 153 10.22 -10.08 -1.37
C LEU A 153 10.60 -9.90 0.10
N THR A 154 9.61 -9.80 0.97
CA THR A 154 9.78 -9.93 2.42
C THR A 154 8.99 -11.14 2.88
N CYS A 155 9.74 -12.26 2.91
CA CYS A 155 9.45 -13.62 3.39
C CYS A 155 8.27 -14.38 2.76
#